data_AF-A0A023WZ57-F1
#
_entry.id   AF-A0A023WZ57-F1
#
_cell.length_a   1.000
_cell.length_b   1.000
_cell.length_c   1.000
_cell.angle_alpha   90.00
_cell.angle_beta   90.00
_cell.angle_gamma   90.00
#
_symmetry.space_group_name_H-M   'P 1'
#
loop_
_entity.id
_entity.type
_entity.pdbx_description
1 polymer ?
#
loop_
_entity_poly.entity_id
_entity_poly.type
_entity_poly.pdbx_seq_one_letter_code
_entity_poly.pdbx_strand_id
1 'polypeptide(L)'
;MRTPRRVTGLKHEVNAQHGDLVAFSVGDESALIGNLESIEELIALRKRMGRQRLAQPCITCDGQQIFVKTSSIESYPSRLRISFGLKRRSGAYDWPLAELRNNFRANQKTNMIPRLTGLGFARGRLGLVREVFLAFENLAGYTNGFDWVNSHPAQLERFIRAALDSLMTLNSKGIYHLDLWAGNIMFPDHSLENPKVIDLENCFIGSTAYHNETVGYQLALFYQHSLERLISEKDYDEIIRSYMHDRRELKSKTAQEFYQHFKHNGAGRKARYLIPFRGKL
;
A
#
# COMPACT_ATOMS: atom_id res chain seq x y z
N MET A 1 -19.77 0.68 16.25
CA MET A 1 -19.23 1.69 15.28
C MET A 1 -19.58 1.24 13.85
N ARG A 2 -19.99 2.13 12.93
CA ARG A 2 -20.41 1.72 11.55
C ARG A 2 -19.29 1.82 10.50
N THR A 3 -18.17 2.48 10.80
CA THR A 3 -17.08 2.73 9.83
C THR A 3 -16.49 1.47 9.21
N PRO A 4 -16.02 0.47 9.98
CA PRO A 4 -15.36 -0.70 9.40
C PRO A 4 -16.25 -1.39 8.36
N ARG A 5 -17.54 -1.60 8.71
CA ARG A 5 -18.54 -2.19 7.84
C ARG A 5 -18.80 -1.37 6.58
N ARG A 6 -18.88 -0.04 6.68
CA ARG A 6 -19.09 0.84 5.51
C ARG A 6 -17.89 0.86 4.55
N VAL A 7 -16.68 0.70 5.05
CA VAL A 7 -15.44 0.79 4.26
C VAL A 7 -15.08 -0.53 3.60
N THR A 8 -15.25 -1.64 4.33
CA THR A 8 -14.85 -2.99 3.90
C THR A 8 -16.02 -3.82 3.35
N GLY A 9 -17.26 -3.54 3.76
CA GLY A 9 -18.45 -4.34 3.45
C GLY A 9 -18.70 -5.50 4.41
N LEU A 10 -17.75 -5.86 5.28
CA LEU A 10 -17.91 -6.97 6.23
C LEU A 10 -18.58 -6.54 7.54
N LYS A 11 -19.30 -7.46 8.18
CA LYS A 11 -19.61 -7.33 9.61
C LYS A 11 -18.30 -7.52 10.36
N HIS A 12 -17.99 -6.58 11.23
CA HIS A 12 -16.86 -6.66 12.15
C HIS A 12 -17.44 -6.71 13.55
N GLU A 13 -16.97 -7.67 14.34
CA GLU A 13 -17.25 -7.70 15.77
C GLU A 13 -16.20 -6.85 16.49
N VAL A 14 -16.64 -6.13 17.53
CA VAL A 14 -15.70 -5.42 18.40
C VAL A 14 -15.03 -6.49 19.23
N ASN A 15 -13.73 -6.68 19.02
CA ASN A 15 -13.01 -7.80 19.64
C ASN A 15 -12.29 -7.36 20.92
N ALA A 16 -11.92 -6.08 21.02
CA ALA A 16 -11.31 -5.54 22.22
C ALA A 16 -11.56 -4.02 22.34
N GLN A 17 -11.64 -3.55 23.59
CA GLN A 17 -11.69 -2.13 23.93
C GLN A 17 -10.79 -1.88 25.15
N HIS A 18 -9.94 -0.86 25.08
CA HIS A 18 -9.06 -0.42 26.18
C HIS A 18 -9.07 1.11 26.21
N GLY A 19 -9.67 1.69 27.25
CA GLY A 19 -9.93 3.12 27.32
C GLY A 19 -10.67 3.65 26.07
N ASP A 20 -10.02 4.57 25.37
CA ASP A 20 -10.53 5.21 24.13
C ASP A 20 -10.28 4.37 22.86
N LEU A 21 -9.50 3.29 22.96
CA LEU A 21 -9.16 2.41 21.85
C LEU A 21 -10.23 1.35 21.62
N VAL A 22 -10.60 1.14 20.35
CA VAL A 22 -11.48 0.06 19.90
C VAL A 22 -10.81 -0.69 18.76
N ALA A 23 -10.69 -2.00 18.90
CA ALA A 23 -10.13 -2.89 17.89
C ALA A 23 -11.17 -3.85 17.30
N PHE A 24 -10.94 -4.20 16.05
CA PHE A 24 -11.70 -5.17 15.26
C PHE A 24 -10.69 -6.09 14.58
N SER A 25 -10.89 -7.39 14.66
CA SER A 25 -10.12 -8.33 13.84
C SER A 25 -10.64 -8.36 12.42
N VAL A 26 -9.79 -8.79 11.51
CA VAL A 26 -10.15 -9.08 10.13
C VAL A 26 -9.99 -10.58 9.89
N GLY A 27 -11.08 -11.26 9.53
CA GLY A 27 -11.12 -12.72 9.42
C GLY A 27 -11.29 -13.42 10.79
N ASP A 28 -10.91 -14.69 10.85
CA ASP A 28 -11.06 -15.54 12.04
C ASP A 28 -9.96 -15.32 13.10
N GLU A 29 -9.07 -14.36 12.89
CA GLU A 29 -7.89 -14.18 13.73
C GLU A 29 -8.11 -13.21 14.87
N SER A 30 -7.85 -13.63 16.10
CA SER A 30 -7.85 -12.79 17.30
C SER A 30 -6.62 -11.87 17.42
N ALA A 31 -6.01 -11.45 16.30
CA ALA A 31 -4.68 -10.83 16.26
C ALA A 31 -4.54 -9.48 17.00
N LEU A 32 -5.65 -8.88 17.45
CA LEU A 32 -5.64 -7.64 18.25
C LEU A 32 -6.11 -7.82 19.69
N ILE A 33 -6.53 -9.03 20.08
CA ILE A 33 -6.99 -9.30 21.45
C ILE A 33 -5.77 -9.29 22.37
N GLY A 34 -5.69 -8.29 23.25
CA GLY A 34 -4.60 -8.10 24.22
C GLY A 34 -3.49 -7.13 23.82
N ASN A 35 -3.48 -6.62 22.58
CA ASN A 35 -2.37 -5.79 22.06
C ASN A 35 -2.61 -4.29 22.18
N LEU A 36 -3.72 -3.89 22.82
CA LEU A 36 -4.14 -2.50 22.86
C LEU A 36 -3.20 -1.61 23.67
N GLU A 37 -2.55 -2.12 24.71
CA GLU A 37 -1.57 -1.38 25.50
C GLU A 37 -0.32 -1.04 24.67
N SER A 38 0.26 -2.01 23.96
CA SER A 38 1.39 -1.75 23.04
C SER A 38 1.02 -0.79 21.91
N ILE A 39 -0.22 -0.85 21.43
CA ILE A 39 -0.74 0.10 20.42
C ILE A 39 -0.90 1.50 21.04
N GLU A 40 -1.35 1.60 22.29
CA GLU A 40 -1.44 2.87 23.02
C GLU A 40 -0.06 3.51 23.20
N GLU A 41 0.93 2.72 23.61
CA GLU A 41 2.33 3.14 23.71
C GLU A 41 2.88 3.63 22.37
N LEU A 42 2.58 2.91 21.28
CA LEU A 42 2.97 3.31 19.92
C LEU A 42 2.32 4.65 19.52
N ILE A 43 1.04 4.85 19.85
CA ILE A 43 0.34 6.12 19.64
C ILE A 43 0.96 7.24 20.49
N ALA A 44 1.30 6.97 21.75
CA ALA A 44 1.95 7.92 22.64
C ALA A 44 3.36 8.29 22.16
N LEU A 45 4.15 7.32 21.70
CA LEU A 45 5.44 7.54 21.08
C LEU A 45 5.32 8.44 19.85
N ARG A 46 4.40 8.13 18.92
CA ARG A 46 4.16 8.96 17.74
C ARG A 46 3.84 10.41 18.11
N LYS A 47 3.00 10.64 19.13
CA LYS A 47 2.67 11.98 19.63
C LYS A 47 3.89 12.71 20.16
N ARG A 48 4.73 12.05 20.97
CA ARG A 48 5.99 12.63 21.48
C ARG A 48 6.95 13.03 20.36
N MET A 49 6.99 12.26 19.28
CA MET A 49 7.82 12.54 18.10
C MET A 49 7.23 13.60 17.16
N GLY A 50 6.01 14.11 17.42
CA GLY A 50 5.33 15.05 16.53
C GLY A 50 5.02 14.48 15.15
N ARG A 51 4.94 13.15 15.00
CA ARG A 51 4.75 12.48 13.71
C ARG A 51 3.27 12.32 13.36
N GLN A 52 2.92 12.55 12.09
CA GLN A 52 1.58 12.27 11.59
C GLN A 52 1.29 10.78 11.47
N ARG A 53 2.31 9.98 11.16
CA ARG A 53 2.23 8.52 11.02
C ARG A 53 3.43 7.84 11.66
N LEU A 54 3.23 6.63 12.15
CA LEU A 54 4.29 5.78 12.66
C LEU A 54 3.93 4.32 12.38
N ALA A 55 4.91 3.54 11.96
CA ALA A 55 4.74 2.13 11.68
C ALA A 55 5.85 1.34 12.38
N GLN A 56 5.50 0.34 13.19
CA GLN A 56 6.45 -0.45 13.96
C GLN A 56 5.94 -1.88 14.19
N PRO A 57 6.85 -2.85 14.39
CA PRO A 57 6.47 -4.16 14.90
C PRO A 57 5.94 -4.05 16.33
N CYS A 58 4.90 -4.82 16.65
CA CYS A 58 4.38 -5.05 17.98
C CYS A 58 4.34 -6.56 18.24
N ILE A 59 4.54 -6.95 19.50
CA ILE A 59 4.42 -8.34 19.94
C ILE A 59 3.00 -8.55 20.45
N THR A 60 2.36 -9.63 20.04
CA THR A 60 1.04 -10.01 20.49
C THR A 60 1.09 -10.77 21.81
N CYS A 61 -0.03 -10.89 22.54
CA CYS A 61 -0.07 -11.66 23.79
C CYS A 61 0.34 -13.14 23.65
N ASP A 62 0.13 -13.74 22.47
CA ASP A 62 0.58 -15.10 22.13
C ASP A 62 2.02 -15.15 21.56
N GLY A 63 2.76 -14.03 21.62
CA GLY A 63 4.17 -13.94 21.22
C GLY A 63 4.42 -13.79 19.73
N GLN A 64 3.37 -13.67 18.90
CA GLN A 64 3.52 -13.40 17.48
C GLN A 64 3.94 -11.94 17.26
N GLN A 65 4.66 -11.67 16.18
CA GLN A 65 4.94 -10.30 15.78
C GLN A 65 3.91 -9.86 14.73
N ILE A 66 3.35 -8.68 14.92
CA ILE A 66 2.49 -8.00 13.95
C ILE A 66 3.12 -6.66 13.59
N PHE A 67 2.85 -6.16 12.40
CA PHE A 67 3.27 -4.81 11.99
C PHE A 67 2.09 -3.84 12.12
N VAL A 68 2.25 -2.81 12.95
CA VAL A 68 1.18 -1.84 13.21
C VAL A 68 1.51 -0.50 12.59
N LYS A 69 0.60 0.02 11.76
CA LYS A 69 0.62 1.39 11.25
C LYS A 69 -0.39 2.24 12.02
N THR A 70 0.03 3.39 12.52
CA THR A 70 -0.81 4.38 13.21
C THR A 70 -0.87 5.68 12.43
N SER A 71 -2.04 6.33 12.40
CA SER A 71 -2.28 7.59 11.69
C SER A 71 -3.15 8.55 12.51
N SER A 72 -2.63 9.75 12.75
CA SER A 72 -3.36 10.85 13.37
C SER A 72 -4.35 11.49 12.43
N ILE A 73 -5.53 11.83 12.94
CA ILE A 73 -6.56 12.58 12.23
C ILE A 73 -6.64 14.00 12.82
N GLU A 74 -6.01 14.94 12.14
CA GLU A 74 -5.87 16.32 12.64
C GLU A 74 -7.16 17.13 12.46
N SER A 75 -7.72 17.13 11.25
CA SER A 75 -8.83 18.03 10.90
C SER A 75 -10.20 17.46 11.27
N TYR A 76 -11.03 18.30 11.88
CA TYR A 76 -12.39 17.94 12.30
C TYR A 76 -13.26 17.34 11.15
N PRO A 77 -13.25 17.90 9.92
CA PRO A 77 -13.97 17.28 8.80
C PRO A 77 -13.52 15.84 8.52
N SER A 78 -12.22 15.55 8.65
CA SER A 78 -11.68 14.20 8.45
C SER A 78 -12.09 13.27 9.59
N ARG A 79 -12.10 13.76 10.84
CA ARG A 79 -12.59 13.00 11.99
C ARG A 79 -14.04 12.56 11.80
N LEU A 80 -14.90 13.47 11.35
CA LEU A 80 -16.30 13.15 11.04
C LEU A 80 -16.39 12.10 9.93
N ARG A 81 -15.74 12.35 8.78
CA ARG A 81 -15.79 11.41 7.65
C ARG A 81 -15.31 10.02 8.05
N ILE A 82 -14.20 9.93 8.78
CA ILE A 82 -13.66 8.65 9.23
C ILE A 82 -14.58 7.99 10.27
N SER A 83 -15.11 8.75 11.24
CA SER A 83 -16.02 8.22 12.27
C SER A 83 -17.31 7.63 11.72
N PHE A 84 -17.73 8.08 10.52
CA PHE A 84 -18.95 7.62 9.86
C PHE A 84 -18.71 6.84 8.56
N GLY A 85 -17.45 6.60 8.17
CA GLY A 85 -17.07 5.89 6.94
C GLY A 85 -17.54 6.61 5.67
N LEU A 86 -17.53 7.94 5.66
CA LEU A 86 -17.94 8.78 4.54
C LEU A 86 -16.77 9.07 3.60
N LYS A 87 -17.10 9.34 2.33
CA LYS A 87 -16.14 9.73 1.30
C LYS A 87 -16.01 11.26 1.24
N ARG A 88 -14.90 11.75 0.69
CA ARG A 88 -14.74 13.14 0.28
C ARG A 88 -15.66 13.45 -0.91
N ARG A 89 -15.85 14.74 -1.22
CA ARG A 89 -16.61 15.18 -2.42
C ARG A 89 -16.07 14.59 -3.72
N SER A 90 -14.76 14.28 -3.77
CA SER A 90 -14.13 13.60 -4.91
C SER A 90 -14.48 12.11 -5.03
N GLY A 91 -15.27 11.54 -4.11
CA GLY A 91 -15.58 10.11 -4.05
C GLY A 91 -14.48 9.24 -3.40
N ALA A 92 -13.32 9.83 -3.10
CA ALA A 92 -12.21 9.12 -2.45
C ALA A 92 -12.36 9.11 -0.92
N TYR A 93 -11.91 8.03 -0.27
CA TYR A 93 -11.78 8.00 1.19
C TYR A 93 -10.62 8.90 1.66
N ASP A 94 -10.66 9.24 2.95
CA ASP A 94 -9.48 9.74 3.64
C ASP A 94 -8.42 8.64 3.74
N TRP A 95 -7.16 9.07 3.80
CA TRP A 95 -5.99 8.22 3.57
C TRP A 95 -5.99 6.90 4.37
N PRO A 96 -6.21 6.90 5.70
CA PRO A 96 -6.18 5.64 6.46
C PRO A 96 -7.31 4.68 6.08
N LEU A 97 -8.46 5.21 5.66
CA LEU A 97 -9.58 4.38 5.18
C LEU A 97 -9.38 3.89 3.74
N ALA A 98 -8.64 4.65 2.92
CA ALA A 98 -8.22 4.19 1.60
C ALA A 98 -7.25 3.02 1.73
N GLU A 99 -6.24 3.13 2.61
CA GLU A 99 -5.31 2.03 2.91
C GLU A 99 -6.04 0.79 3.44
N LEU A 100 -6.95 0.96 4.41
CA LEU A 100 -7.79 -0.14 4.91
C LEU A 100 -8.55 -0.83 3.77
N ARG A 101 -9.29 -0.06 2.97
CA ARG A 101 -10.10 -0.61 1.87
C ARG A 101 -9.25 -1.32 0.83
N ASN A 102 -8.11 -0.73 0.47
CA ASN A 102 -7.25 -1.26 -0.58
C ASN A 102 -6.57 -2.56 -0.13
N ASN A 103 -6.01 -2.60 1.08
CA ASN A 103 -5.44 -3.83 1.65
C ASN A 103 -6.50 -4.93 1.75
N PHE A 104 -7.66 -4.61 2.33
CA PHE A 104 -8.74 -5.57 2.47
C PHE A 104 -9.16 -6.19 1.13
N ARG A 105 -9.38 -5.37 0.10
CA ARG A 105 -9.76 -5.86 -1.24
C ARG A 105 -8.62 -6.58 -1.96
N ALA A 106 -7.37 -6.19 -1.72
CA ALA A 106 -6.22 -6.83 -2.35
C ALA A 106 -5.92 -8.19 -1.72
N ASN A 107 -6.03 -8.33 -0.39
CA ASN A 107 -5.90 -9.62 0.31
C ASN A 107 -6.94 -10.65 -0.14
N GLN A 108 -8.13 -10.22 -0.59
CA GLN A 108 -9.13 -11.12 -1.19
C GLN A 108 -8.73 -11.66 -2.57
N LYS A 109 -7.72 -11.08 -3.21
CA LYS A 109 -7.35 -11.36 -4.61
C LYS A 109 -5.98 -12.01 -4.76
N THR A 110 -5.09 -11.82 -3.79
CA THR A 110 -3.71 -12.30 -3.86
C THR A 110 -3.08 -12.41 -2.46
N ASN A 111 -2.10 -13.30 -2.33
CA ASN A 111 -1.22 -13.45 -1.18
C ASN A 111 0.04 -12.55 -1.26
N MET A 112 0.23 -11.84 -2.37
CA MET A 112 1.36 -10.91 -2.60
C MET A 112 1.27 -9.63 -1.78
N ILE A 113 0.22 -9.44 -0.97
CA ILE A 113 0.05 -8.28 -0.09
C ILE A 113 0.10 -8.78 1.35
N PRO A 114 0.76 -8.07 2.28
CA PRO A 114 0.70 -8.40 3.69
C PRO A 114 -0.74 -8.59 4.14
N ARG A 115 -1.03 -9.70 4.80
CA ARG A 115 -2.36 -9.95 5.34
C ARG A 115 -2.71 -8.89 6.39
N LEU A 116 -3.83 -8.20 6.18
CA LEU A 116 -4.45 -7.34 7.19
C LEU A 116 -5.08 -8.22 8.28
N THR A 117 -4.52 -8.20 9.48
CA THR A 117 -4.95 -9.03 10.61
C THR A 117 -5.90 -8.29 11.55
N GLY A 118 -5.86 -6.95 11.54
CA GLY A 118 -6.75 -6.15 12.36
C GLY A 118 -6.77 -4.66 12.03
N LEU A 119 -7.74 -3.97 12.61
CA LEU A 119 -7.87 -2.52 12.52
C LEU A 119 -8.46 -1.96 13.81
N GLY A 120 -8.26 -0.68 14.06
CA GLY A 120 -8.96 -0.01 15.14
C GLY A 120 -8.82 1.50 15.15
N PHE A 121 -9.40 2.10 16.19
CA PHE A 121 -9.53 3.54 16.31
C PHE A 121 -9.32 3.98 17.75
N ALA A 122 -8.65 5.14 17.93
CA ALA A 122 -8.74 5.89 19.18
C ALA A 122 -9.78 7.00 19.03
N ARG A 123 -10.65 7.13 20.03
CA ARG A 123 -11.69 8.18 20.06
C ARG A 123 -11.26 9.33 20.97
N GLY A 124 -11.79 10.52 20.69
CA GLY A 124 -11.75 11.62 21.65
C GLY A 124 -12.99 11.65 22.52
N ARG A 125 -13.04 12.59 23.48
CA ARG A 125 -14.18 12.81 24.38
C ARG A 125 -15.55 12.93 23.69
N LEU A 126 -15.60 13.51 22.48
CA LEU A 126 -16.82 13.66 21.68
C LEU A 126 -17.16 12.40 20.86
N GLY A 127 -16.50 11.26 21.11
CA GLY A 127 -16.70 10.01 20.39
C GLY A 127 -16.13 9.96 18.97
N LEU A 128 -15.59 11.08 18.46
CA LEU A 128 -14.98 11.14 17.13
C LEU A 128 -13.59 10.49 17.09
N VAL A 129 -13.32 9.79 16.00
CA VAL A 129 -12.01 9.18 15.71
C VAL A 129 -10.93 10.26 15.65
N ARG A 130 -9.85 10.05 16.41
CA ARG A 130 -8.63 10.84 16.38
C ARG A 130 -7.45 10.06 15.83
N GLU A 131 -7.47 8.74 15.96
CA GLU A 131 -6.42 7.85 15.47
C GLU A 131 -7.04 6.69 14.72
N VAL A 132 -6.38 6.26 13.66
CA VAL A 132 -6.62 4.98 13.00
C VAL A 132 -5.37 4.15 13.14
N PHE A 133 -5.52 2.87 13.48
CA PHE A 133 -4.43 1.91 13.41
C PHE A 133 -4.83 0.69 12.59
N LEU A 134 -3.88 0.17 11.82
CA LEU A 134 -4.02 -1.02 10.99
C LEU A 134 -2.89 -2.00 11.39
N ALA A 135 -3.25 -3.26 11.58
CA ALA A 135 -2.33 -4.33 11.92
C ALA A 135 -2.22 -5.31 10.76
N PHE A 136 -0.98 -5.69 10.45
CA PHE A 136 -0.62 -6.58 9.37
C PHE A 136 0.23 -7.74 9.89
N GLU A 137 0.30 -8.82 9.12
CA GLU A 137 1.33 -9.83 9.32
C GLU A 137 2.72 -9.18 9.33
N ASN A 138 3.61 -9.66 10.20
CA ASN A 138 5.00 -9.23 10.19
C ASN A 138 5.76 -9.95 9.06
N LEU A 139 6.57 -9.19 8.32
CA LEU A 139 7.38 -9.71 7.21
C LEU A 139 8.83 -9.95 7.63
N ALA A 140 9.05 -10.56 8.79
CA ALA A 140 10.37 -11.02 9.20
C ALA A 140 10.92 -11.99 8.15
N GLY A 141 12.22 -11.86 7.83
CA GLY A 141 12.85 -12.60 6.72
C GLY A 141 12.60 -12.00 5.34
N TYR A 142 12.01 -10.80 5.27
CA TYR A 142 11.93 -10.00 4.06
C TYR A 142 12.69 -8.69 4.20
N THR A 143 13.33 -8.30 3.10
CA THR A 143 14.02 -7.03 2.94
C THR A 143 13.29 -6.19 1.90
N ASN A 144 13.21 -4.87 2.10
CA ASN A 144 12.63 -3.99 1.08
C ASN A 144 13.54 -3.97 -0.17
N GLY A 145 12.94 -3.86 -1.35
CA GLY A 145 13.63 -4.08 -2.61
C GLY A 145 14.72 -3.05 -2.89
N PHE A 146 14.59 -1.84 -2.35
CA PHE A 146 15.64 -0.83 -2.46
C PHE A 146 16.89 -1.25 -1.67
N ASP A 147 16.75 -1.70 -0.43
CA ASP A 147 17.89 -2.20 0.36
C ASP A 147 18.45 -3.50 -0.22
N TRP A 148 17.59 -4.37 -0.75
CA TRP A 148 17.98 -5.62 -1.39
C TRP A 148 18.90 -5.36 -2.59
N VAL A 149 18.51 -4.43 -3.48
CA VAL A 149 19.28 -4.15 -4.69
C VAL A 149 20.57 -3.38 -4.41
N ASN A 150 20.59 -2.51 -3.39
CA ASN A 150 21.81 -1.84 -2.93
C ASN A 150 22.83 -2.84 -2.36
N SER A 151 22.34 -3.93 -1.74
CA SER A 151 23.19 -5.01 -1.20
C SER A 151 23.66 -5.99 -2.29
N HIS A 152 22.97 -6.02 -3.44
CA HIS A 152 23.26 -6.94 -4.55
C HIS A 152 23.29 -6.20 -5.91
N PRO A 153 24.18 -5.21 -6.11
CA PRO A 153 24.17 -4.37 -7.31
C PRO A 153 24.37 -5.18 -8.61
N ALA A 154 25.14 -6.27 -8.56
CA ALA A 154 25.33 -7.18 -9.69
C ALA A 154 24.04 -7.90 -10.14
N GLN A 155 22.98 -7.88 -9.31
CA GLN A 155 21.69 -8.51 -9.60
C GLN A 155 20.61 -7.50 -10.01
N LEU A 156 20.97 -6.25 -10.29
CA LEU A 156 20.03 -5.17 -10.59
C LEU A 156 19.05 -5.50 -11.72
N GLU A 157 19.51 -6.04 -12.86
CA GLU A 157 18.61 -6.42 -13.94
C GLU A 157 17.62 -7.52 -13.51
N ARG A 158 18.09 -8.54 -12.78
CA ARG A 158 17.23 -9.62 -12.27
C ARG A 158 16.18 -9.07 -11.31
N PHE A 159 16.57 -8.15 -10.43
CA PHE A 159 15.67 -7.45 -9.53
C PHE A 159 14.59 -6.66 -10.29
N ILE A 160 14.99 -5.88 -11.30
CA ILE A 160 14.06 -5.09 -12.12
C ILE A 160 13.04 -6.04 -12.75
N ARG A 161 13.48 -7.14 -13.38
CA ARG A 161 12.57 -8.12 -14.00
C ARG A 161 11.59 -8.73 -12.98
N ALA A 162 12.07 -9.15 -11.81
CA ALA A 162 11.21 -9.69 -10.75
C ALA A 162 10.17 -8.67 -10.24
N ALA A 163 10.56 -7.40 -10.10
CA ALA A 163 9.65 -6.32 -9.73
C ALA A 163 8.61 -6.04 -10.83
N LEU A 164 9.01 -6.07 -12.10
CA LEU A 164 8.09 -5.95 -13.24
C LEU A 164 7.10 -7.13 -13.32
N ASP A 165 7.56 -8.35 -13.04
CA ASP A 165 6.69 -9.53 -12.94
C ASP A 165 5.70 -9.39 -11.79
N SER A 166 6.13 -8.82 -10.67
CA SER A 166 5.25 -8.51 -9.53
C SER A 166 4.17 -7.51 -9.92
N LEU A 167 4.56 -6.45 -10.62
CA LEU A 167 3.68 -5.40 -11.13
C LEU A 167 2.63 -5.98 -12.08
N MET A 168 3.06 -6.80 -13.05
CA MET A 168 2.16 -7.45 -14.00
C MET A 168 1.22 -8.44 -13.30
N THR A 169 1.72 -9.21 -12.34
CA THR A 169 0.90 -10.15 -11.57
C THR A 169 -0.20 -9.43 -10.80
N LEU A 170 0.12 -8.33 -10.12
CA LEU A 170 -0.89 -7.49 -9.44
C LEU A 170 -1.91 -6.92 -10.42
N ASN A 171 -1.44 -6.36 -11.54
CA ASN A 171 -2.32 -5.79 -12.57
C ASN A 171 -3.28 -6.85 -13.14
N SER A 172 -2.82 -8.09 -13.36
CA SER A 172 -3.68 -9.20 -13.81
C SER A 172 -4.79 -9.56 -12.82
N LYS A 173 -4.60 -9.26 -11.52
CA LYS A 173 -5.63 -9.40 -10.47
C LYS A 173 -6.49 -8.14 -10.32
N GLY A 174 -6.29 -7.13 -11.16
CA GLY A 174 -6.96 -5.83 -11.07
C GLY A 174 -6.51 -5.05 -9.83
N ILE A 175 -5.23 -5.11 -9.50
CA ILE A 175 -4.58 -4.35 -8.44
C ILE A 175 -3.50 -3.48 -9.10
N TYR A 176 -3.76 -2.19 -9.22
CA TYR A 176 -2.84 -1.24 -9.83
C TYR A 176 -2.23 -0.37 -8.74
N HIS A 177 -0.96 -0.64 -8.41
CA HIS A 177 -0.20 0.13 -7.44
C HIS A 177 0.34 1.40 -8.11
N LEU A 178 -0.24 2.56 -7.79
CA LEU A 178 0.05 3.83 -8.47
C LEU A 178 1.23 4.60 -7.85
N ASP A 179 1.86 3.98 -6.87
CA ASP A 179 3.03 4.51 -6.15
C ASP A 179 4.08 3.41 -5.93
N LEU A 180 4.24 2.51 -6.90
CA LEU A 180 5.14 1.37 -6.78
C LEU A 180 6.56 1.79 -7.14
N TRP A 181 7.45 1.73 -6.16
CA TRP A 181 8.89 1.93 -6.28
C TRP A 181 9.62 0.80 -5.56
N ALA A 182 10.95 0.71 -5.69
CA ALA A 182 11.72 -0.43 -5.19
C ALA A 182 11.48 -0.74 -3.70
N GLY A 183 11.34 0.28 -2.84
CA GLY A 183 11.08 0.09 -1.40
C GLY A 183 9.66 -0.36 -1.05
N ASN A 184 8.71 -0.26 -1.98
CA ASN A 184 7.33 -0.74 -1.79
C ASN A 184 7.15 -2.20 -2.23
N ILE A 185 8.23 -2.89 -2.63
CA ILE A 185 8.25 -4.32 -2.90
C ILE A 185 9.23 -4.94 -1.91
N MET A 186 8.76 -5.90 -1.12
CA MET A 186 9.60 -6.66 -0.21
C MET A 186 9.86 -8.04 -0.79
N PHE A 187 11.11 -8.49 -0.71
CA PHE A 187 11.55 -9.81 -1.17
C PHE A 187 12.09 -10.61 0.01
N PRO A 188 11.95 -11.95 0.00
CA PRO A 188 12.66 -12.80 0.95
C PRO A 188 14.17 -12.51 0.91
N ASP A 189 14.86 -12.53 2.05
CA ASP A 189 16.24 -12.06 2.18
C ASP A 189 17.23 -12.71 1.20
N HIS A 190 16.94 -13.94 0.75
CA HIS A 190 17.79 -14.72 -0.14
C HIS A 190 17.13 -15.12 -1.46
N SER A 191 16.01 -14.49 -1.84
CA SER A 191 15.30 -14.84 -3.07
C SER A 191 14.57 -13.64 -3.69
N LEU A 192 14.40 -13.66 -5.02
CA LEU A 192 13.53 -12.73 -5.75
C LEU A 192 12.14 -13.32 -6.02
N GLU A 193 11.82 -14.46 -5.42
CA GLU A 193 10.53 -15.13 -5.54
C GLU A 193 9.58 -14.75 -4.40
N ASN A 194 8.26 -14.92 -4.63
CA ASN A 194 7.20 -14.66 -3.66
C ASN A 194 7.25 -13.26 -2.99
N PRO A 195 7.32 -12.17 -3.78
CA PRO A 195 7.39 -10.82 -3.21
C PRO A 195 6.10 -10.42 -2.50
N LYS A 196 6.27 -9.51 -1.54
CA LYS A 196 5.19 -8.82 -0.82
C LYS A 196 5.19 -7.35 -1.19
N VAL A 197 4.12 -6.87 -1.82
CA VAL A 197 3.93 -5.45 -2.13
C VAL A 197 3.21 -4.77 -0.97
N ILE A 198 3.78 -3.66 -0.52
CA ILE A 198 3.33 -2.91 0.66
C ILE A 198 2.86 -1.52 0.25
N ASP A 199 2.28 -0.79 1.21
CA ASP A 199 1.88 0.61 1.07
C ASP A 199 0.74 0.90 0.05
N LEU A 200 -0.36 0.15 0.18
CA LEU A 200 -1.49 0.16 -0.75
C LEU A 200 -2.40 1.39 -0.65
N GLU A 201 -1.95 2.44 0.01
CA GLU A 201 -2.67 3.69 0.20
C GLU A 201 -2.97 4.41 -1.13
N ASN A 202 -2.10 4.23 -2.13
CA ASN A 202 -2.24 4.71 -3.51
C ASN A 202 -2.51 3.58 -4.52
N CYS A 203 -3.41 2.65 -4.22
CA CYS A 203 -3.84 1.61 -5.16
C CYS A 203 -5.19 1.92 -5.81
N PHE A 204 -5.33 1.53 -7.08
CA PHE A 204 -6.61 1.34 -7.74
C PHE A 204 -6.94 -0.16 -7.77
N ILE A 205 -8.06 -0.56 -7.17
CA ILE A 205 -8.51 -1.95 -7.10
C ILE A 205 -9.80 -2.12 -7.92
N GLY A 206 -9.70 -2.86 -9.02
CA GLY A 206 -10.79 -3.09 -9.97
C GLY A 206 -10.30 -3.27 -11.40
N SER A 207 -11.24 -3.33 -12.35
CA SER A 207 -10.96 -3.26 -13.78
C SER A 207 -10.85 -1.81 -14.23
N THR A 208 -9.97 -1.52 -15.19
CA THR A 208 -9.84 -0.22 -15.85
C THR A 208 -9.89 -0.40 -17.37
N ALA A 209 -10.53 0.54 -18.06
CA ALA A 209 -10.45 0.64 -19.51
C ALA A 209 -9.10 1.22 -19.99
N TYR A 210 -8.31 1.79 -19.07
CA TYR A 210 -7.05 2.48 -19.31
C TYR A 210 -5.86 1.67 -18.80
N HIS A 211 -5.90 0.35 -19.06
CA HIS A 211 -4.89 -0.59 -18.58
C HIS A 211 -3.49 -0.20 -19.07
N ASN A 212 -3.37 0.05 -20.38
CA ASN A 212 -2.10 0.29 -21.04
C ASN A 212 -1.45 1.60 -20.58
N GLU A 213 -2.25 2.66 -20.45
CA GLU A 213 -1.84 3.96 -19.90
C GLU A 213 -1.35 3.80 -18.46
N THR A 214 -2.08 3.03 -17.66
CA THR A 214 -1.72 2.77 -16.26
C THR A 214 -0.41 1.99 -16.17
N VAL A 215 -0.20 0.99 -17.03
CA VAL A 215 1.07 0.25 -17.07
C VAL A 215 2.22 1.17 -17.50
N GLY A 216 2.05 1.94 -18.57
CA GLY A 216 3.08 2.89 -19.02
C GLY A 216 3.52 3.83 -17.90
N TYR A 217 2.56 4.38 -17.15
CA TYR A 217 2.83 5.18 -15.97
C TYR A 217 3.59 4.40 -14.87
N GLN A 218 3.17 3.17 -14.56
CA GLN A 218 3.81 2.36 -13.52
C GLN A 218 5.27 2.00 -13.88
N LEU A 219 5.55 1.68 -15.13
CA LEU A 219 6.90 1.41 -15.63
C LEU A 219 7.80 2.65 -15.53
N ALA A 220 7.26 3.83 -15.83
CA ALA A 220 7.97 5.09 -15.71
C ALA A 220 8.27 5.45 -14.25
N LEU A 221 7.28 5.31 -13.37
CA LEU A 221 7.43 5.63 -11.96
C LEU A 221 8.50 4.75 -11.29
N PHE A 222 8.52 3.46 -11.63
CA PHE A 222 9.48 2.51 -11.04
C PHE A 222 10.93 2.93 -11.31
N TYR A 223 11.21 3.51 -12.48
CA TYR A 223 12.49 4.12 -12.80
C TYR A 223 12.77 5.37 -11.96
N GLN A 224 11.88 6.36 -12.06
CA GLN A 224 12.06 7.70 -11.52
C GLN A 224 12.29 7.71 -10.00
N HIS A 225 11.60 6.84 -9.25
CA HIS A 225 11.58 6.98 -7.79
C HIS A 225 12.70 6.25 -7.05
N SER A 226 13.51 5.44 -7.75
CA SER A 226 14.60 4.70 -7.09
C SER A 226 15.70 4.18 -8.02
N LEU A 227 15.37 3.84 -9.26
CA LEU A 227 16.31 3.14 -10.13
C LEU A 227 17.15 4.08 -10.99
N GLU A 228 16.71 5.31 -11.24
CA GLU A 228 17.50 6.32 -11.98
C GLU A 228 18.88 6.58 -11.38
N ARG A 229 19.09 6.23 -10.10
CA ARG A 229 20.36 6.32 -9.39
C ARG A 229 21.24 5.07 -9.51
N LEU A 230 20.68 3.96 -9.99
CA LEU A 230 21.29 2.64 -9.99
C LEU A 230 21.53 2.09 -11.40
N ILE A 231 20.75 2.53 -12.39
CA ILE A 231 20.84 2.12 -13.79
C ILE A 231 20.69 3.32 -14.71
N SER A 232 21.42 3.32 -15.83
CA SER A 232 21.24 4.36 -16.84
C SER A 232 19.86 4.25 -17.49
N GLU A 233 19.31 5.38 -17.93
CA GLU A 233 18.02 5.38 -18.61
C GLU A 233 18.00 4.47 -19.84
N LYS A 234 19.10 4.46 -20.59
CA LYS A 234 19.26 3.63 -21.79
C LYS A 234 19.18 2.14 -21.46
N ASP A 235 19.88 1.71 -20.40
CA ASP A 235 19.89 0.30 -20.00
C ASP A 235 18.54 -0.12 -19.42
N TYR A 236 17.89 0.78 -18.66
CA TYR A 236 16.52 0.54 -18.20
C TYR A 236 15.53 0.43 -19.37
N ASP A 237 15.60 1.33 -20.35
CA ASP A 237 14.80 1.28 -21.57
C ASP A 237 15.02 -0.04 -22.34
N GLU A 238 16.24 -0.58 -22.36
CA GLU A 238 16.54 -1.88 -22.96
C GLU A 238 15.85 -3.02 -22.20
N ILE A 239 15.92 -3.02 -20.87
CA ILE A 239 15.23 -4.02 -20.04
C ILE A 239 13.72 -3.95 -20.28
N ILE A 240 13.14 -2.74 -20.32
CA ILE A 240 11.71 -2.54 -20.58
C ILE A 240 11.33 -3.02 -21.97
N ARG A 241 12.11 -2.68 -23.00
CA ARG A 241 11.85 -3.13 -24.37
C ARG A 241 11.92 -4.65 -24.49
N SER A 242 12.94 -5.27 -23.89
CA SER A 242 13.09 -6.72 -23.80
C SER A 242 11.92 -7.37 -23.07
N TYR A 243 11.54 -6.83 -21.91
CA TYR A 243 10.44 -7.34 -21.09
C TYR A 243 9.06 -7.22 -21.77
N MET A 244 8.83 -6.13 -22.50
CA MET A 244 7.59 -5.89 -23.25
C MET A 244 7.55 -6.63 -24.59
N HIS A 245 8.70 -7.09 -25.11
CA HIS A 245 8.76 -7.80 -26.40
C HIS A 245 7.81 -9.00 -26.42
N ASP A 246 7.64 -9.68 -25.30
CA ASP A 246 6.83 -10.90 -25.22
C ASP A 246 5.38 -10.64 -24.76
N ARG A 247 5.02 -9.37 -24.49
CA ARG A 247 3.72 -8.97 -23.90
C ARG A 247 2.97 -7.99 -24.80
N ARG A 248 2.08 -8.52 -25.66
CA ARG A 248 1.37 -7.74 -26.71
C ARG A 248 0.57 -6.57 -26.15
N GLU A 249 -0.05 -6.75 -24.98
CA GLU A 249 -0.82 -5.74 -24.26
C GLU A 249 0.02 -4.51 -23.90
N LEU A 250 1.33 -4.68 -23.73
CA LEU A 250 2.24 -3.58 -23.36
C LEU A 250 2.78 -2.84 -24.57
N LYS A 251 2.73 -3.42 -25.78
CA LYS A 251 3.21 -2.78 -27.01
C LYS A 251 2.30 -1.66 -27.54
N SER A 252 1.24 -1.30 -26.81
CA SER A 252 0.34 -0.24 -27.28
C SER A 252 1.07 1.11 -27.36
N LYS A 253 0.67 1.92 -28.35
CA LYS A 253 1.15 3.30 -28.49
C LYS A 253 0.90 4.11 -27.22
N THR A 254 -0.26 3.94 -26.59
CA THR A 254 -0.64 4.67 -25.37
C THR A 254 0.21 4.29 -24.15
N ALA A 255 0.59 3.01 -23.99
CA ALA A 255 1.52 2.60 -22.94
C ALA A 255 2.89 3.27 -23.12
N GLN A 256 3.40 3.32 -24.36
CA GLN A 256 4.68 3.95 -24.68
C GLN A 256 4.63 5.47 -24.46
N GLU A 257 3.55 6.14 -24.86
CA GLU A 257 3.36 7.58 -24.63
C GLU A 257 3.36 7.91 -23.14
N PHE A 258 2.63 7.15 -22.33
CA PHE A 258 2.60 7.31 -20.88
C PHE A 258 3.97 7.02 -20.25
N TYR A 259 4.63 5.96 -20.69
CA TYR A 259 5.98 5.62 -20.24
C TYR A 259 6.96 6.76 -20.48
N GLN A 260 7.05 7.26 -21.73
CA GLN A 260 7.97 8.34 -22.07
C GLN A 260 7.61 9.64 -21.34
N HIS A 261 6.32 9.98 -21.26
CA HIS A 261 5.90 11.21 -20.57
C HIS A 261 6.25 11.17 -19.07
N PHE A 262 5.83 10.13 -18.36
CA PHE A 262 5.96 10.09 -16.91
C PHE A 262 7.38 9.80 -16.42
N LYS A 263 8.23 9.20 -17.26
CA LYS A 263 9.65 8.94 -16.93
C LYS A 263 10.41 10.24 -16.63
N HIS A 264 10.05 11.33 -17.31
CA HIS A 264 10.71 12.63 -17.18
C HIS A 264 9.91 13.67 -16.40
N ASN A 265 8.58 13.64 -16.50
CA ASN A 265 7.73 14.68 -15.92
C ASN A 265 7.18 14.30 -14.53
N GLY A 266 7.14 13.00 -14.23
CA GLY A 266 6.46 12.48 -13.05
C GLY A 266 4.97 12.83 -13.00
N ALA A 267 4.30 12.42 -11.93
CA ALA A 267 2.90 12.74 -11.69
C ALA A 267 2.70 13.19 -10.26
N GLY A 268 1.90 14.24 -10.04
CA GLY A 268 1.41 14.55 -8.70
C GLY A 268 0.37 13.54 -8.24
N ARG A 269 0.20 13.36 -6.93
CA ARG A 269 -0.72 12.35 -6.34
C ARG A 269 -2.15 12.37 -6.91
N LYS A 270 -2.70 13.55 -7.20
CA LYS A 270 -4.02 13.69 -7.83
C LYS A 270 -4.04 13.19 -9.27
N ALA A 271 -2.99 13.46 -10.04
CA ALA A 271 -2.86 13.01 -11.43
C ALA A 271 -2.76 11.48 -11.48
N ARG A 272 -1.86 10.89 -10.67
CA ARG A 272 -1.70 9.43 -10.52
C ARG A 272 -3.04 8.73 -10.30
N TYR A 273 -3.83 9.22 -9.34
CA TYR A 273 -5.13 8.67 -9.01
C TYR A 273 -6.11 8.66 -10.19
N LEU A 274 -6.02 9.61 -11.12
CA LEU A 274 -6.94 9.74 -12.23
C LEU A 274 -6.57 8.88 -13.45
N ILE A 275 -5.33 8.41 -13.56
CA ILE A 275 -4.86 7.63 -14.72
C ILE A 275 -5.75 6.41 -14.96
N PRO A 276 -6.06 5.55 -13.97
CA PRO A 276 -6.92 4.39 -14.19
C PRO A 276 -8.39 4.73 -14.48
N PHE A 277 -8.81 6.00 -14.33
CA PHE A 277 -10.18 6.44 -14.59
C PHE A 277 -10.34 7.24 -15.88
N ARG A 278 -9.24 7.77 -16.43
CA ARG A 278 -9.30 8.73 -17.55
C ARG A 278 -8.32 8.45 -18.67
N GLY A 279 -7.19 7.80 -18.39
CA GLY A 279 -6.13 7.56 -19.37
C GLY A 279 -5.65 8.83 -20.08
N LYS A 280 -5.53 9.95 -19.34
CA LYS A 280 -5.05 11.23 -19.89
C LYS A 280 -3.72 11.63 -19.25
N LEU A 281 -2.80 12.13 -20.09
CA LEU A 281 -1.60 12.85 -19.70
C LEU A 281 -1.97 14.16 -18.99
#